data_AF-A0A9D2QE00-F1
#
_entry.id   AF-A0A9D2QE00-F1
#
_cell.length_a   1.000
_cell.length_b   1.000
_cell.length_c   1.000
_cell.angle_alpha   90.00
_cell.angle_beta   90.00
_cell.angle_gamma   90.00
#
_symmetry.space_group_name_H-M   'P 1'
#
loop_
_entity.id
_entity.type
_entity.pdbx_description
1 polymer ?
#
loop_
_entity_poly.entity_id
_entity_poly.type
_entity_poly.pdbx_seq_one_letter_code
_entity_poly.pdbx_strand_id
1 'polypeptide(L)'
;MIWEPGGQGWDAFLAQVSAVLDSCAASVDAIPGDLLARLSGAVGRGLHGVQWQRTVPRTRSIGEEDAASGTASGSAPDTSSDARRTRRSDADFDSNYLSLAEYPPPTNARMDTTPRHLQNEISVTEQIAIALRKEIMNAGYQAGDRVTSPRLAQHMDIPVSAVRSAMRRMVDDGLLTTSGGSFALPLVTGKDIIDLYAARLQVGRVILRACTARSRHHLLASQLALRGVVAAAEQGTAADVDQADLHFQQTLADASGLPQSSRIFHQLTLRLRMFISVLQLDYTPAVQRIVSDDRSLLDALMSGESGKETALRVWRGKLDNAVRHMVYVSPTRFDLELWEQLVGKVK
;
A
#
# COMPACT_ATOMS: atom_id res chain seq x y z
N MET A 1 -17.86 -25.14 5.44
CA MET A 1 -18.01 -26.22 4.43
C MET A 1 -16.64 -26.52 3.85
N ILE A 2 -16.27 -27.79 3.73
CA ILE A 2 -14.97 -28.24 3.18
C ILE A 2 -15.31 -29.14 1.99
N TRP A 3 -14.63 -28.95 0.86
CA TRP A 3 -14.78 -29.83 -0.30
C TRP A 3 -13.73 -30.92 -0.26
N GLU A 4 -14.16 -32.17 -0.45
CA GLU A 4 -13.29 -33.35 -0.51
C GLU A 4 -13.36 -33.99 -1.91
N PRO A 5 -12.20 -34.24 -2.57
CA PRO A 5 -12.17 -34.90 -3.87
C PRO A 5 -12.79 -36.30 -3.82
N GLY A 6 -13.79 -36.55 -4.67
CA GLY A 6 -14.50 -37.84 -4.79
C GLY A 6 -15.78 -37.98 -3.97
N GLY A 7 -16.04 -37.07 -3.02
CA GLY A 7 -17.27 -37.09 -2.20
C GLY A 7 -18.47 -36.42 -2.87
N GLN A 8 -18.25 -35.31 -3.58
CA GLN A 8 -19.28 -34.62 -4.35
C GLN A 8 -18.67 -33.94 -5.57
N GLY A 9 -19.47 -33.87 -6.65
CA GLY A 9 -19.10 -33.09 -7.83
C GLY A 9 -18.84 -31.64 -7.46
N TRP A 10 -17.82 -31.05 -8.06
CA TRP A 10 -17.42 -29.66 -7.80
C TRP A 10 -18.60 -28.67 -7.97
N ASP A 11 -19.42 -28.89 -8.99
CA ASP A 11 -20.60 -28.05 -9.26
C ASP A 11 -21.68 -28.17 -8.18
N ALA A 12 -21.86 -29.36 -7.60
CA ALA A 12 -22.81 -29.58 -6.51
C ALA A 12 -22.36 -28.88 -5.22
N PHE A 13 -21.05 -28.90 -4.93
CA PHE A 13 -20.48 -28.16 -3.82
C PHE A 13 -20.67 -26.64 -3.99
N LEU A 14 -20.43 -26.11 -5.19
CA LEU A 14 -20.62 -24.68 -5.47
C LEU A 14 -22.09 -24.25 -5.32
N ALA A 15 -23.03 -25.07 -5.78
CA ALA A 15 -24.47 -24.80 -5.59
C ALA A 15 -24.85 -24.74 -4.10
N GLN A 16 -24.26 -25.61 -3.28
CA GLN A 16 -24.49 -25.63 -1.84
C GLN A 16 -23.91 -24.40 -1.14
N VAL A 17 -22.73 -23.95 -1.56
CA VAL A 17 -22.13 -22.70 -1.09
C VAL A 17 -23.00 -21.49 -1.47
N SER A 18 -23.53 -21.45 -2.69
CA SER A 18 -24.44 -20.38 -3.14
C SER A 18 -25.70 -20.31 -2.27
N ALA A 19 -26.35 -21.46 -2.01
CA ALA A 19 -27.56 -21.50 -1.19
C ALA A 19 -27.32 -21.03 0.25
N VAL A 20 -26.14 -21.30 0.81
CA VAL A 20 -25.76 -20.79 2.13
C VAL A 20 -25.56 -19.29 2.10
N LEU A 21 -24.92 -18.75 1.06
CA LEU A 21 -24.76 -17.30 0.91
C LEU A 21 -26.11 -16.58 0.73
N ASP A 22 -27.06 -17.18 0.01
CA ASP A 22 -28.43 -16.65 -0.14
C ASP A 22 -29.21 -16.63 1.18
N SER A 23 -28.83 -17.46 2.15
CA SER A 23 -29.43 -17.50 3.48
C SER A 23 -28.77 -16.56 4.50
N CYS A 24 -27.65 -15.92 4.15
CA CYS A 24 -26.94 -14.98 5.03
C CYS A 24 -27.60 -13.60 5.02
N ALA A 25 -27.81 -13.01 6.21
CA ALA A 25 -28.28 -11.64 6.32
C ALA A 25 -27.17 -10.62 5.97
N ALA A 26 -27.54 -9.51 5.33
CA ALA A 26 -26.60 -8.45 4.99
C ALA A 26 -25.95 -7.85 6.25
N SER A 27 -24.61 -7.84 6.29
CA SER A 27 -23.81 -7.24 7.36
C SER A 27 -22.79 -6.26 6.78
N VAL A 28 -22.43 -5.23 7.55
CA VAL A 28 -21.49 -4.16 7.16
C VAL A 28 -20.04 -4.65 7.09
N ASP A 29 -19.76 -5.85 7.61
CA ASP A 29 -18.49 -6.54 7.44
C ASP A 29 -18.46 -7.26 6.10
N ALA A 30 -18.22 -6.49 5.03
CA ALA A 30 -18.23 -7.01 3.68
C ALA A 30 -17.13 -8.06 3.46
N ILE A 31 -17.55 -9.19 2.88
CA ILE A 31 -16.68 -10.23 2.35
C ILE A 31 -15.62 -9.58 1.42
N PRO A 32 -14.32 -9.92 1.54
CA PRO A 32 -13.26 -9.32 0.74
C PRO A 32 -13.59 -9.33 -0.75
N GLY A 33 -13.39 -8.20 -1.44
CA GLY A 33 -13.75 -8.03 -2.86
C GLY A 33 -13.16 -9.09 -3.78
N ASP A 34 -11.98 -9.62 -3.43
CA ASP A 34 -11.30 -10.67 -4.18
C ASP A 34 -12.04 -12.01 -4.13
N LEU A 35 -12.74 -12.30 -3.02
CA LEU A 35 -13.56 -13.51 -2.88
C LEU A 35 -14.87 -13.38 -3.67
N LEU A 36 -15.49 -12.20 -3.64
CA LEU A 36 -16.66 -11.88 -4.47
C LEU A 36 -16.36 -11.95 -5.97
N ALA A 37 -15.19 -11.47 -6.39
CA ALA A 37 -14.75 -11.55 -7.79
C ALA A 37 -14.56 -13.01 -8.24
N ARG A 38 -13.97 -13.86 -7.40
CA ARG A 38 -13.79 -15.29 -7.69
C ARG A 38 -15.12 -16.05 -7.74
N LEU A 39 -16.06 -15.73 -6.84
CA LEU A 39 -17.40 -16.32 -6.82
C LEU A 39 -18.22 -15.88 -8.05
N SER A 40 -18.15 -14.61 -8.44
CA SER A 40 -18.82 -14.10 -9.66
C SER A 40 -18.31 -14.79 -10.93
N GLY A 41 -16.99 -15.04 -11.02
CA GLY A 41 -16.40 -15.77 -12.14
C GLY A 41 -16.87 -17.23 -12.22
N ALA A 42 -17.07 -17.90 -11.08
CA ALA A 42 -17.47 -19.30 -11.03
C ALA A 42 -18.96 -19.54 -11.33
N VAL A 43 -19.84 -18.59 -10.99
CA VAL A 43 -21.30 -18.74 -11.18
C VAL A 43 -21.78 -18.20 -12.54
N GLY A 44 -20.87 -17.64 -13.36
CA GLY A 44 -21.18 -17.20 -14.73
C GLY A 44 -22.17 -16.05 -14.81
N ARG A 45 -22.39 -15.30 -13.72
CA ARG A 45 -23.19 -14.07 -13.69
C ARG A 45 -22.33 -12.91 -13.23
N GLY A 46 -22.37 -11.82 -14.00
CA GLY A 46 -21.68 -10.59 -13.67
C GLY A 46 -22.29 -9.93 -12.44
N LEU A 47 -21.55 -9.91 -11.34
CA LEU A 47 -21.86 -9.06 -10.17
C LEU A 47 -21.18 -7.68 -10.25
N HIS A 48 -20.44 -7.43 -11.34
CA HIS A 48 -19.93 -6.11 -11.70
C HIS A 48 -20.95 -5.36 -12.57
N GLY A 49 -21.37 -4.17 -12.14
CA GLY A 49 -22.28 -3.29 -12.88
C GLY A 49 -23.72 -3.20 -12.35
N VAL A 50 -24.03 -3.79 -11.19
CA VAL A 50 -25.36 -3.67 -10.57
C VAL A 50 -25.39 -2.46 -9.62
N GLN A 51 -26.24 -1.46 -9.93
CA GLN A 51 -26.61 -0.41 -8.98
C GLN A 51 -27.67 -0.95 -8.01
N TRP A 52 -27.36 -0.98 -6.72
CA TRP A 52 -28.32 -1.34 -5.69
C TRP A 52 -29.19 -0.12 -5.34
N GLN A 53 -30.44 -0.12 -5.81
CA GLN A 53 -31.43 0.88 -5.40
C GLN A 53 -32.03 0.49 -4.04
N ARG A 54 -31.97 1.42 -3.09
CA ARG A 54 -32.72 1.34 -1.82
C ARG A 54 -34.21 1.53 -2.14
N THR A 55 -34.99 0.45 -2.09
CA THR A 55 -36.45 0.58 -2.02
C THR A 55 -36.82 1.16 -0.66
N VAL A 56 -37.12 2.47 -0.61
CA VAL A 56 -37.87 3.03 0.51
C VAL A 56 -39.26 2.42 0.45
N PRO A 57 -39.79 1.82 1.54
CA PRO A 57 -41.16 1.34 1.54
C PRO A 57 -42.08 2.52 1.29
N ARG A 58 -42.82 2.51 0.18
CA ARG A 58 -43.99 3.39 0.04
C ARG A 58 -44.97 2.96 1.12
N THR A 59 -45.17 3.84 2.11
CA THR A 59 -46.33 3.79 2.99
C THR A 59 -47.57 3.70 2.12
N ARG A 60 -48.37 2.64 2.30
CA ARG A 60 -49.68 2.50 1.67
C ARG A 60 -50.54 3.69 2.07
N SER A 61 -50.83 4.60 1.15
CA SER A 61 -52.04 5.41 1.23
C SER A 61 -53.18 4.57 0.68
N ILE A 62 -54.05 4.13 1.59
CA ILE A 62 -55.37 3.59 1.29
C ILE A 62 -56.23 4.71 0.71
N GLY A 63 -56.99 4.41 -0.35
CA GLY A 63 -58.14 5.20 -0.78
C GLY A 63 -58.13 5.57 -2.26
N GLU A 64 -58.54 4.63 -3.12
CA GLU A 64 -59.29 4.97 -4.33
C GLU A 64 -60.70 5.40 -3.89
N GLU A 65 -61.19 6.53 -4.40
CA GLU A 65 -62.49 6.62 -5.08
C GLU A 65 -62.70 8.04 -5.66
N ASP A 66 -62.99 8.04 -6.96
CA ASP A 66 -63.92 8.89 -7.72
C ASP A 66 -63.84 10.43 -7.64
N ALA A 67 -63.51 11.06 -8.78
CA ALA A 67 -64.51 11.69 -9.67
C ALA A 67 -63.87 12.65 -10.70
N ALA A 68 -64.11 12.30 -11.97
CA ALA A 68 -64.44 13.15 -13.12
C ALA A 68 -63.97 14.61 -13.27
N SER A 69 -63.45 14.86 -14.48
CA SER A 69 -63.72 16.01 -15.39
C SER A 69 -62.89 17.31 -15.27
N GLY A 70 -62.50 17.85 -16.44
CA GLY A 70 -62.28 19.30 -16.60
C GLY A 70 -61.00 19.77 -17.31
N THR A 71 -60.98 19.66 -18.64
CA THR A 71 -60.52 20.65 -19.64
C THR A 71 -59.55 21.82 -19.30
N ALA A 72 -58.51 21.91 -20.14
CA ALA A 72 -58.08 23.08 -20.95
C ALA A 72 -57.28 24.28 -20.36
N SER A 73 -56.13 24.51 -21.03
CA SER A 73 -55.53 25.77 -21.52
C SER A 73 -55.06 26.87 -20.56
N GLY A 74 -53.85 27.37 -20.82
CA GLY A 74 -53.61 28.81 -20.96
C GLY A 74 -52.61 29.47 -20.00
N SER A 75 -51.44 29.81 -20.57
CA SER A 75 -50.76 31.12 -20.47
C SER A 75 -50.17 31.63 -19.13
N ALA A 76 -48.87 31.95 -19.21
CA ALA A 76 -48.13 32.94 -18.40
C ALA A 76 -48.67 34.39 -18.64
N PRO A 77 -48.20 35.50 -17.99
CA PRO A 77 -46.87 35.72 -17.37
C PRO A 77 -46.78 36.64 -16.11
N ASP A 78 -45.54 36.80 -15.62
CA ASP A 78 -44.87 37.92 -14.93
C ASP A 78 -45.52 38.69 -13.76
N THR A 79 -44.78 38.82 -12.64
CA THR A 79 -44.23 40.10 -12.12
C THR A 79 -43.44 39.93 -10.81
N SER A 80 -42.58 40.91 -10.52
CA SER A 80 -41.46 40.94 -9.57
C SER A 80 -41.72 41.74 -8.27
N SER A 81 -40.79 41.59 -7.31
CA SER A 81 -40.46 42.45 -6.14
C SER A 81 -41.33 42.31 -4.88
N ASP A 82 -40.84 42.44 -3.63
CA ASP A 82 -39.54 42.35 -2.96
C ASP A 82 -39.83 42.37 -1.42
N ALA A 83 -38.85 41.92 -0.63
CA ALA A 83 -38.59 42.24 0.80
C ALA A 83 -39.18 41.39 1.97
N ARG A 84 -38.26 40.58 2.56
CA ARG A 84 -37.88 40.43 4.00
C ARG A 84 -38.87 39.77 4.98
N ARG A 85 -38.50 38.86 5.90
CA ARG A 85 -37.23 38.29 6.41
C ARG A 85 -37.61 37.25 7.49
N THR A 86 -37.05 36.04 7.46
CA THR A 86 -36.59 35.30 8.67
C THR A 86 -35.66 34.17 8.24
N ARG A 87 -34.40 34.25 8.69
CA ARG A 87 -33.31 33.30 8.40
C ARG A 87 -33.40 32.09 9.35
N ARG A 88 -33.32 30.87 8.82
CA ARG A 88 -32.67 29.74 9.48
C ARG A 88 -32.15 28.74 8.42
N SER A 89 -30.84 28.51 8.48
CA SER A 89 -30.02 27.39 8.00
C SER A 89 -30.60 26.44 6.93
N ASP A 90 -29.93 26.38 5.78
CA ASP A 90 -29.34 25.12 5.29
C ASP A 90 -28.26 25.42 4.23
N ALA A 91 -27.20 24.61 4.27
CA ALA A 91 -26.02 24.74 3.43
C ALA A 91 -26.15 23.81 2.22
N ASP A 92 -26.57 24.36 1.09
CA ASP A 92 -26.44 23.74 -0.23
C ASP A 92 -24.99 23.90 -0.72
N PHE A 93 -24.31 22.77 -0.92
CA PHE A 93 -23.06 22.72 -1.67
C PHE A 93 -23.37 22.17 -3.06
N ASP A 94 -23.51 23.09 -4.02
CA ASP A 94 -23.66 22.83 -5.44
C ASP A 94 -22.47 22.03 -5.98
N SER A 95 -22.75 20.79 -6.40
CA SER A 95 -21.83 19.97 -7.16
C SER A 95 -21.91 20.38 -8.64
N ASN A 96 -21.15 21.41 -9.03
CA ASN A 96 -21.01 21.79 -10.44
C ASN A 96 -20.34 20.66 -11.25
N TYR A 97 -21.11 20.09 -12.17
CA TYR A 97 -20.64 19.27 -13.28
C TYR A 97 -19.76 20.13 -14.20
N LEU A 98 -18.53 19.68 -14.47
CA LEU A 98 -17.74 20.17 -15.61
C LEU A 98 -18.01 19.29 -16.81
N SER A 99 -18.68 19.87 -17.80
CA SER A 99 -18.95 19.33 -19.13
C SER A 99 -17.67 18.93 -19.85
N LEU A 100 -17.65 17.71 -20.39
CA LEU A 100 -16.61 17.23 -21.29
C LEU A 100 -16.64 18.05 -22.60
N ALA A 101 -15.48 18.53 -23.04
CA ALA A 101 -15.33 19.11 -24.37
C ALA A 101 -15.36 17.98 -25.41
N GLU A 102 -16.34 18.01 -26.32
CA GLU A 102 -16.29 17.27 -27.58
C GLU A 102 -15.10 17.79 -28.42
N TYR A 103 -14.24 16.88 -28.89
CA TYR A 103 -13.22 17.17 -29.90
C TYR A 103 -13.39 16.19 -31.08
N PRO A 104 -13.19 16.64 -32.33
CA PRO A 104 -13.79 16.08 -33.54
C PRO A 104 -13.05 14.82 -34.02
N PRO A 105 -13.64 14.03 -34.95
CA PRO A 105 -13.05 12.76 -35.34
C PRO A 105 -11.82 13.00 -36.23
N PRO A 106 -10.66 12.37 -35.97
CA PRO A 106 -9.58 12.30 -36.93
C PRO A 106 -9.63 10.99 -37.71
N THR A 107 -9.66 11.18 -39.02
CA THR A 107 -9.61 10.23 -40.13
C THR A 107 -8.40 9.27 -40.06
N ASN A 108 -8.64 8.01 -40.41
CA ASN A 108 -7.71 6.94 -40.83
C ASN A 108 -6.21 7.07 -40.48
N ALA A 109 -5.80 6.52 -39.34
CA ALA A 109 -4.49 5.90 -39.19
C ALA A 109 -4.61 4.72 -38.22
N ARG A 110 -4.15 3.53 -38.65
CA ARG A 110 -4.18 2.29 -37.85
C ARG A 110 -3.44 2.53 -36.52
N MET A 111 -4.16 2.40 -35.41
CA MET A 111 -3.59 2.30 -34.07
C MET A 111 -4.02 0.97 -33.44
N ASP A 112 -3.05 0.12 -33.16
CA ASP A 112 -3.19 -1.01 -32.25
C ASP A 112 -3.69 -0.50 -30.89
N THR A 113 -4.91 -0.89 -30.53
CA THR A 113 -5.57 -0.49 -29.28
C THR A 113 -5.62 -1.68 -28.34
N THR A 114 -4.60 -1.82 -27.50
CA THR A 114 -4.76 -2.51 -26.21
C THR A 114 -5.26 -1.49 -25.17
N PRO A 115 -6.38 -1.75 -24.48
CA PRO A 115 -6.91 -0.87 -23.45
C PRO A 115 -5.95 -0.74 -22.26
N ARG A 116 -5.71 0.49 -21.77
CA ARG A 116 -4.93 0.81 -20.56
C ARG A 116 -5.73 0.49 -19.28
N HIS A 117 -6.11 -0.75 -19.10
CA HIS A 117 -6.56 -1.29 -17.82
C HIS A 117 -5.63 -2.45 -17.48
N LEU A 118 -5.02 -2.41 -16.28
CA LEU A 118 -3.95 -3.27 -15.74
C LEU A 118 -2.53 -2.75 -16.01
N GLN A 119 -1.90 -2.19 -14.97
CA GLN A 119 -0.43 -2.18 -14.81
C GLN A 119 -0.09 -1.90 -13.33
N ASN A 120 -0.64 -2.74 -12.45
CA ASN A 120 -0.02 -3.03 -11.15
C ASN A 120 0.53 -4.47 -11.15
N GLU A 121 0.82 -4.99 -12.34
CA GLU A 121 1.58 -6.22 -12.52
C GLU A 121 3.06 -5.86 -12.43
N ILE A 122 3.72 -6.39 -11.41
CA ILE A 122 5.17 -6.28 -11.26
C ILE A 122 5.79 -6.79 -12.56
N SER A 123 6.58 -5.95 -13.22
CA SER A 123 7.18 -6.32 -14.51
C SER A 123 8.00 -7.60 -14.36
N VAL A 124 8.11 -8.41 -15.42
CA VAL A 124 8.93 -9.64 -15.41
C VAL A 124 10.36 -9.33 -14.95
N THR A 125 10.92 -8.21 -15.40
CA THR A 125 12.25 -7.72 -14.95
C THR A 125 12.30 -7.48 -13.44
N GLU A 126 11.24 -6.97 -12.85
CA GLU A 126 11.16 -6.67 -11.43
C GLU A 126 10.92 -7.94 -10.58
N GLN A 127 10.16 -8.91 -11.09
CA GLN A 127 10.06 -10.24 -10.49
C GLN A 127 11.43 -10.95 -10.49
N ILE A 128 12.16 -10.86 -11.60
CA ILE A 128 13.53 -11.39 -11.70
C ILE A 128 14.46 -10.63 -10.73
N ALA A 129 14.33 -9.31 -10.59
CA ALA A 129 15.13 -8.54 -9.62
C ALA A 129 14.82 -8.89 -8.15
N ILE A 130 13.56 -9.23 -7.83
CA ILE A 130 13.18 -9.76 -6.50
C ILE A 130 13.84 -11.12 -6.27
N ALA A 131 13.74 -12.03 -7.23
CA ALA A 131 14.32 -13.37 -7.12
C ALA A 131 15.86 -13.33 -7.04
N LEU A 132 16.52 -12.51 -7.87
CA LEU A 132 17.96 -12.31 -7.84
C LEU A 132 18.44 -11.77 -6.50
N ARG A 133 17.69 -10.86 -5.88
CA ARG A 133 18.02 -10.38 -4.53
C ARG A 133 18.01 -11.52 -3.54
N LYS A 134 16.95 -12.33 -3.51
CA LYS A 134 16.86 -13.47 -2.59
C LYS A 134 18.03 -14.44 -2.78
N GLU A 135 18.39 -14.74 -4.02
CA GLU A 135 19.54 -15.59 -4.33
C GLU A 135 20.88 -14.98 -3.90
N ILE A 136 21.09 -13.69 -4.16
CA ILE A 136 22.29 -12.98 -3.70
C ILE A 136 22.37 -12.97 -2.16
N MET A 137 21.25 -12.80 -1.46
CA MET A 137 21.20 -12.82 0.00
C MET A 137 21.50 -14.22 0.55
N ASN A 138 20.98 -15.28 -0.08
CA ASN A 138 21.15 -16.66 0.34
C ASN A 138 22.55 -17.22 0.02
N ALA A 139 23.18 -16.74 -1.04
CA ALA A 139 24.48 -17.24 -1.52
C ALA A 139 25.68 -16.74 -0.69
N GLY A 140 25.45 -16.01 0.41
CA GLY A 140 26.50 -15.60 1.35
C GLY A 140 27.45 -14.53 0.80
N TYR A 141 27.02 -13.77 -0.22
CA TYR A 141 27.82 -12.69 -0.79
C TYR A 141 28.13 -11.60 0.26
N GLN A 142 29.35 -11.10 0.23
CA GLN A 142 29.83 -10.00 1.06
C GLN A 142 29.91 -8.68 0.28
N ALA A 143 29.99 -7.57 1.01
CA ALA A 143 30.20 -6.25 0.44
C ALA A 143 31.43 -6.24 -0.48
N GLY A 144 31.26 -5.76 -1.73
CA GLY A 144 32.32 -5.74 -2.74
C GLY A 144 32.45 -7.02 -3.58
N ASP A 145 31.75 -8.11 -3.22
CA ASP A 145 31.81 -9.34 -4.01
C ASP A 145 31.25 -9.15 -5.41
N ARG A 146 31.92 -9.77 -6.38
CA ARG A 146 31.48 -9.76 -7.77
C ARG A 146 30.29 -10.69 -7.97
N VAL A 147 29.25 -10.15 -8.60
CA VAL A 147 28.04 -10.88 -8.97
C VAL A 147 28.08 -11.19 -10.46
N THR A 148 28.08 -12.49 -10.79
CA THR A 148 28.25 -12.95 -12.17
C THR A 148 26.90 -13.32 -12.79
N SER A 149 26.46 -12.53 -13.78
CA SER A 149 25.18 -12.76 -14.47
C SER A 149 25.05 -14.16 -15.08
N PRO A 150 26.08 -14.76 -15.71
CA PRO A 150 25.97 -16.12 -16.27
C PRO A 150 25.75 -17.19 -15.20
N ARG A 151 26.40 -17.07 -14.04
CA ARG A 151 26.26 -18.02 -12.94
C ARG A 151 24.85 -17.97 -12.33
N LEU A 152 24.32 -16.76 -12.12
CA LEU A 152 22.96 -16.57 -11.62
C LEU A 152 21.91 -17.04 -12.63
N ALA A 153 22.11 -16.74 -13.92
CA ALA A 153 21.26 -17.23 -15.00
C ALA A 153 21.18 -18.76 -15.02
N GLN A 154 22.32 -19.44 -14.90
CA GLN A 154 22.37 -20.90 -14.84
C GLN A 154 21.69 -21.46 -13.59
N HIS A 155 21.91 -20.84 -12.43
CA HIS A 155 21.32 -21.31 -11.16
C HIS A 155 19.80 -21.15 -11.13
N MET A 156 19.29 -20.05 -11.70
CA MET A 156 17.86 -19.70 -11.67
C MET A 156 17.09 -20.19 -12.89
N ASP A 157 17.75 -20.80 -13.87
CA ASP A 157 17.19 -21.19 -15.17
C ASP A 157 16.50 -20.02 -15.91
N ILE A 158 17.16 -18.86 -15.96
CA ILE A 158 16.67 -17.62 -16.58
C ILE A 158 17.64 -17.17 -17.68
N PRO A 159 17.18 -16.62 -18.82
CA PRO A 159 18.07 -16.07 -19.84
C PRO A 159 19.05 -15.02 -19.30
N VAL A 160 20.33 -15.12 -19.68
CA VAL A 160 21.40 -14.20 -19.24
C VAL A 160 21.05 -12.74 -19.55
N SER A 161 20.39 -12.47 -20.68
CA SER A 161 19.94 -11.11 -21.05
C SER A 161 18.91 -10.54 -20.07
N ALA A 162 17.97 -11.36 -19.60
CA ALA A 162 16.95 -10.98 -18.64
C ALA A 162 17.54 -10.75 -17.24
N VAL A 163 18.43 -11.64 -16.79
CA VAL A 163 19.21 -11.46 -15.55
C VAL A 163 20.00 -10.15 -15.60
N ARG A 164 20.69 -9.87 -16.70
CA ARG A 164 21.49 -8.65 -16.84
C ARG A 164 20.63 -7.38 -16.85
N SER A 165 19.43 -7.42 -17.43
CA SER A 165 18.46 -6.31 -17.36
C SER A 165 17.98 -6.08 -15.93
N ALA A 166 17.65 -7.14 -15.20
CA ALA A 166 17.27 -7.05 -13.79
C ALA A 166 18.42 -6.54 -12.91
N MET A 167 19.66 -6.98 -13.15
CA MET A 167 20.84 -6.49 -12.44
C MET A 167 21.13 -5.02 -12.73
N ARG A 168 20.91 -4.53 -13.96
CA ARG A 168 20.99 -3.08 -14.26
C ARG A 168 19.94 -2.30 -13.49
N ARG A 169 18.71 -2.81 -13.40
CA ARG A 169 17.68 -2.19 -12.57
C ARG A 169 18.11 -2.15 -11.09
N MET A 170 18.71 -3.23 -10.59
CA MET A 170 19.29 -3.24 -9.24
C MET A 170 20.43 -2.22 -9.07
N VAL A 171 21.19 -1.90 -10.11
CA VAL A 171 22.17 -0.80 -10.07
C VAL A 171 21.45 0.55 -9.96
N ASP A 172 20.40 0.78 -10.75
CA ASP A 172 19.61 2.01 -10.69
C ASP A 172 18.96 2.22 -9.31
N ASP A 173 18.53 1.12 -8.68
CA ASP A 173 17.95 1.11 -7.33
C ASP A 173 19.04 1.16 -6.21
N GLY A 174 20.32 1.21 -6.57
CA GLY A 174 21.45 1.31 -5.63
C GLY A 174 21.76 0.02 -4.86
N LEU A 175 21.26 -1.12 -5.34
CA LEU A 175 21.43 -2.45 -4.76
C LEU A 175 22.68 -3.17 -5.28
N LEU A 176 23.15 -2.80 -6.46
CA LEU A 176 24.40 -3.26 -7.06
C LEU A 176 25.22 -2.06 -7.54
N THR A 177 26.51 -2.27 -7.74
CA THR A 177 27.41 -1.35 -8.45
C THR A 177 27.85 -1.98 -9.76
N THR A 178 28.21 -1.15 -10.74
CA THR A 178 28.74 -1.62 -12.02
C THR A 178 30.07 -0.93 -12.32
N SER A 179 31.09 -1.69 -12.71
CA SER A 179 32.36 -1.18 -13.20
C SER A 179 32.88 -2.08 -14.31
N GLY A 180 33.21 -1.50 -15.48
CA GLY A 180 33.68 -2.26 -16.64
C GLY A 180 32.71 -3.36 -17.11
N GLY A 181 31.40 -3.20 -16.90
CA GLY A 181 30.37 -4.18 -17.25
C GLY A 181 30.23 -5.36 -16.27
N SER A 182 31.00 -5.37 -15.17
CA SER A 182 30.85 -6.32 -14.07
C SER A 182 29.99 -5.74 -12.97
N PHE A 183 29.13 -6.56 -12.36
CA PHE A 183 28.31 -6.17 -11.23
C PHE A 183 28.96 -6.60 -9.91
N ALA A 184 28.77 -5.82 -8.86
CA ALA A 184 29.23 -6.15 -7.52
C ALA A 184 28.28 -5.64 -6.44
N LEU A 185 28.30 -6.26 -5.26
CA LEU A 185 27.62 -5.73 -4.09
C LEU A 185 28.28 -4.40 -3.68
N PRO A 186 27.51 -3.35 -3.36
CA PRO A 186 28.07 -2.10 -2.89
C PRO A 186 28.83 -2.31 -1.57
N LEU A 187 29.91 -1.54 -1.40
CA LEU A 187 30.49 -1.34 -0.08
C LEU A 187 29.55 -0.44 0.72
N VAL A 188 29.07 -0.92 1.86
CA VAL A 188 28.20 -0.13 2.76
C VAL A 188 29.09 0.61 3.75
N THR A 189 29.16 1.93 3.62
CA THR A 189 29.89 2.78 4.58
C THR A 189 28.94 3.35 5.64
N GLY A 190 29.49 3.77 6.78
CA GLY A 190 28.74 4.48 7.83
C GLY A 190 28.05 5.74 7.31
N LYS A 191 28.65 6.42 6.33
CA LYS A 191 28.04 7.58 5.66
C LYS A 191 26.80 7.19 4.86
N ASP A 192 26.84 6.06 4.15
CA ASP A 192 25.68 5.56 3.40
C ASP A 192 24.51 5.21 4.33
N ILE A 193 24.81 4.64 5.50
CA ILE A 193 23.82 4.34 6.54
C ILE A 193 23.20 5.65 7.05
N ILE A 194 24.02 6.63 7.43
CA ILE A 194 23.56 7.94 7.91
C ILE A 194 22.64 8.60 6.87
N ASP A 195 23.06 8.66 5.60
CA ASP A 195 22.30 9.27 4.52
C ASP A 195 20.94 8.59 4.31
N LEU A 196 20.93 7.26 4.25
CA LEU A 196 19.71 6.47 4.09
C LEU A 196 18.72 6.72 5.24
N TYR A 197 19.18 6.67 6.49
CA TYR A 197 18.30 6.88 7.64
C TYR A 197 17.85 8.33 7.77
N ALA A 198 18.66 9.31 7.37
CA ALA A 198 18.27 10.72 7.37
C ALA A 198 17.14 10.96 6.37
N ALA A 199 17.24 10.39 5.17
CA ALA A 199 16.18 10.43 4.18
C ALA A 199 14.90 9.74 4.69
N ARG A 200 15.01 8.52 5.25
CA ARG A 200 13.88 7.78 5.85
C ARG A 200 13.23 8.58 6.97
N LEU A 201 14.01 9.25 7.81
CA LEU A 201 13.48 10.10 8.87
C LEU A 201 12.59 11.19 8.30
N GLN A 202 13.08 11.97 7.34
CA GLN A 202 12.32 13.12 6.84
C GLN A 202 11.09 12.69 6.04
N VAL A 203 11.22 11.68 5.16
CA VAL A 203 10.07 11.16 4.40
C VAL A 203 9.04 10.53 5.35
N GLY A 204 9.49 9.76 6.34
CA GLY A 204 8.61 9.17 7.36
C GLY A 204 7.86 10.23 8.17
N ARG A 205 8.50 11.35 8.54
CA ARG A 205 7.80 12.46 9.23
C ARG A 205 6.66 13.04 8.40
N VAL A 206 6.84 13.17 7.08
CA VAL A 206 5.78 13.63 6.17
C VAL A 206 4.63 12.62 6.13
N ILE A 207 4.95 11.33 5.99
CA ILE A 207 3.99 10.22 6.01
C ILE A 207 3.17 10.23 7.30
N LEU A 208 3.82 10.28 8.46
CA LEU A 208 3.14 10.19 9.76
C LEU A 208 2.23 11.39 10.03
N ARG A 209 2.64 12.60 9.63
CA ARG A 209 1.79 13.80 9.69
C ARG A 209 0.55 13.66 8.82
N ALA A 210 0.69 13.07 7.64
CA ALA A 210 -0.46 12.82 6.78
C ALA A 210 -1.38 11.75 7.39
N CYS A 211 -0.82 10.69 7.98
CA CYS A 211 -1.61 9.66 8.67
C CYS A 211 -2.43 10.23 9.83
N THR A 212 -1.90 11.16 10.65
CA THR A 212 -2.66 11.77 11.76
C THR A 212 -3.80 12.67 11.31
N ALA A 213 -3.68 13.26 10.12
CA ALA A 213 -4.69 14.13 9.55
C ALA A 213 -5.80 13.36 8.81
N ARG A 214 -5.64 12.05 8.62
CA ARG A 214 -6.58 11.19 7.89
C ARG A 214 -7.50 10.42 8.81
N SER A 215 -8.61 9.95 8.25
CA SER A 215 -9.52 9.06 8.97
C SER A 215 -8.86 7.73 9.31
N ARG A 216 -9.07 7.26 10.54
CA ARG A 216 -8.48 6.01 11.10
C ARG A 216 -8.68 4.75 10.26
N HIS A 217 -9.71 4.67 9.43
CA HIS A 217 -9.96 3.49 8.57
C HIS A 217 -8.86 3.30 7.52
N HIS A 218 -8.10 4.34 7.16
CA HIS A 218 -6.95 4.20 6.28
C HIS A 218 -5.78 3.43 6.92
N LEU A 219 -5.76 3.30 8.26
CA LEU A 219 -4.72 2.57 9.00
C LEU A 219 -5.07 1.08 9.22
N LEU A 220 -6.16 0.56 8.64
CA LEU A 220 -6.56 -0.84 8.82
C LEU A 220 -5.48 -1.82 8.35
N ALA A 221 -4.85 -1.57 7.21
CA ALA A 221 -3.73 -2.38 6.72
C ALA A 221 -2.54 -2.35 7.70
N SER A 222 -2.26 -1.19 8.29
CA SER A 222 -1.20 -1.02 9.28
C SER A 222 -1.50 -1.71 10.60
N GLN A 223 -2.76 -1.73 11.04
CA GLN A 223 -3.19 -2.53 12.20
C GLN A 223 -2.97 -4.02 11.96
N LEU A 224 -3.31 -4.52 10.76
CA LEU A 224 -3.06 -5.92 10.41
C LEU A 224 -1.57 -6.23 10.32
N ALA A 225 -0.78 -5.35 9.70
CA ALA A 225 0.67 -5.52 9.60
C ALA A 225 1.33 -5.54 10.99
N LEU A 226 0.90 -4.70 11.94
CA LEU A 226 1.39 -4.73 13.32
C LEU A 226 1.10 -6.07 14.01
N ARG A 227 -0.06 -6.68 13.77
CA ARG A 227 -0.33 -8.04 14.27
C ARG A 227 0.66 -9.06 13.70
N GLY A 228 1.07 -8.89 12.46
CA GLY A 228 2.15 -9.66 11.84
C GLY A 228 3.49 -9.50 12.56
N VAL A 229 3.85 -8.27 12.95
CA VAL A 229 5.06 -8.00 13.76
C VAL A 229 5.00 -8.72 15.10
N VAL A 230 3.86 -8.63 15.80
CA VAL A 230 3.65 -9.29 17.09
C VAL A 230 3.74 -10.81 16.95
N ALA A 231 3.07 -11.39 15.96
CA ALA A 231 3.12 -12.83 15.70
C ALA A 231 4.54 -13.31 15.38
N ALA A 232 5.30 -12.55 14.58
CA ALA A 232 6.70 -12.86 14.28
C ALA A 232 7.57 -12.80 15.55
N ALA A 233 7.30 -11.88 16.47
CA ALA A 233 8.05 -11.78 17.73
C ALA A 233 7.73 -12.91 18.71
N GLU A 234 6.54 -13.50 18.64
CA GLU A 234 6.10 -14.60 19.50
C GLU A 234 6.54 -15.97 18.97
N GLN A 235 6.53 -16.17 17.64
CA GLN A 235 6.64 -17.50 17.02
C GLN A 235 7.71 -17.60 15.93
N GLY A 236 8.26 -16.46 15.50
CA GLY A 236 9.22 -16.38 14.41
C GLY A 236 10.66 -16.13 14.88
N THR A 237 11.51 -15.87 13.90
CA THR A 237 12.90 -15.46 14.10
C THR A 237 13.03 -13.94 14.19
N ALA A 238 14.18 -13.45 14.67
CA ALA A 238 14.48 -12.01 14.65
C ALA A 238 14.44 -11.42 13.22
N ALA A 239 14.80 -12.21 12.20
CA ALA A 239 14.70 -11.82 10.80
C ALA A 239 13.23 -11.68 10.34
N ASP A 240 12.33 -12.56 10.81
CA ASP A 240 10.90 -12.45 10.52
C ASP A 240 10.30 -11.17 11.13
N VAL A 241 10.74 -10.80 12.35
CA VAL A 241 10.34 -9.56 13.01
C VAL A 241 10.80 -8.34 12.22
N ASP A 242 12.06 -8.30 11.78
CA ASP A 242 12.57 -7.21 10.94
C ASP A 242 11.78 -7.07 9.63
N GLN A 243 11.52 -8.18 8.93
CA GLN A 243 10.74 -8.13 7.69
C GLN A 243 9.30 -7.65 7.93
N ALA A 244 8.66 -8.11 9.01
CA ALA A 244 7.33 -7.67 9.39
C ALA A 244 7.30 -6.18 9.78
N ASP A 245 8.31 -5.69 10.50
CA ASP A 245 8.45 -4.28 10.89
C ASP A 245 8.58 -3.38 9.65
N LEU A 246 9.47 -3.75 8.73
CA LEU A 246 9.62 -3.00 7.47
C LEU A 246 8.32 -3.00 6.65
N HIS A 247 7.58 -4.11 6.64
CA HIS A 247 6.27 -4.17 6.00
C HIS A 247 5.24 -3.27 6.70
N PHE A 248 5.19 -3.29 8.04
CA PHE A 248 4.34 -2.39 8.81
C PHE A 248 4.61 -0.92 8.45
N GLN A 249 5.87 -0.49 8.42
CA GLN A 249 6.24 0.87 8.02
C GLN A 249 5.82 1.21 6.58
N GLN A 250 5.91 0.26 5.66
CA GLN A 250 5.44 0.42 4.28
C GLN A 250 3.92 0.64 4.21
N THR A 251 3.13 -0.11 5.00
CA THR A 251 1.67 0.11 5.05
C THR A 251 1.31 1.50 5.60
N LEU A 252 2.09 2.05 6.54
CA LEU A 252 1.91 3.42 7.02
C LEU A 252 2.16 4.43 5.89
N ALA A 253 3.19 4.18 5.07
CA ALA A 253 3.47 5.00 3.90
C ALA A 253 2.29 5.01 2.92
N ASP A 254 1.68 3.85 2.68
CA ASP A 254 0.51 3.74 1.79
C ASP A 254 -0.74 4.39 2.40
N ALA A 255 -0.95 4.23 3.70
CA ALA A 255 -2.05 4.83 4.45
C ALA A 255 -2.02 6.38 4.45
N SER A 256 -0.85 6.99 4.22
CA SER A 256 -0.70 8.45 4.15
C SER A 256 -1.48 9.08 3.00
N GLY A 257 -1.77 8.31 1.93
CA GLY A 257 -2.38 8.83 0.71
C GLY A 257 -1.47 9.78 -0.08
N LEU A 258 -0.16 9.82 0.21
CA LEU A 258 0.84 10.61 -0.51
C LEU A 258 1.61 9.70 -1.48
N PRO A 259 1.20 9.59 -2.75
CA PRO A 259 1.73 8.57 -3.65
C PRO A 259 3.24 8.72 -3.91
N GLN A 260 3.76 9.95 -3.99
CA GLN A 260 5.18 10.19 -4.20
C GLN A 260 6.00 9.87 -2.95
N SER A 261 5.54 10.29 -1.77
CA SER A 261 6.23 9.99 -0.51
C SER A 261 6.22 8.50 -0.20
N SER A 262 5.09 7.81 -0.44
CA SER A 262 5.02 6.35 -0.35
C SER A 262 6.05 5.69 -1.27
N ARG A 263 6.06 6.02 -2.57
CA ARG A 263 7.00 5.45 -3.53
C ARG A 263 8.46 5.62 -3.09
N ILE A 264 8.85 6.82 -2.68
CA ILE A 264 10.21 7.10 -2.20
C ILE A 264 10.52 6.27 -0.95
N PHE A 265 9.58 6.17 -0.01
CA PHE A 265 9.76 5.40 1.22
C PHE A 265 9.92 3.90 0.94
N HIS A 266 9.17 3.34 -0.02
CA HIS A 266 9.35 1.97 -0.49
C HIS A 266 10.75 1.76 -1.07
N GLN A 267 11.24 2.66 -1.93
CA GLN A 267 12.60 2.59 -2.48
C GLN A 267 13.68 2.62 -1.39
N LEU A 268 13.55 3.53 -0.41
CA LEU A 268 14.45 3.58 0.74
C LEU A 268 14.38 2.29 1.59
N THR A 269 13.21 1.67 1.68
CA THR A 269 13.03 0.39 2.40
C THR A 269 13.72 -0.76 1.67
N LEU A 270 13.68 -0.78 0.33
CA LEU A 270 14.40 -1.78 -0.46
C LEU A 270 15.92 -1.66 -0.25
N ARG A 271 16.45 -0.43 -0.28
CA ARG A 271 17.88 -0.17 -0.02
C ARG A 271 18.27 -0.55 1.41
N LEU A 272 17.38 -0.31 2.38
CA LEU A 272 17.58 -0.72 3.77
C LEU A 272 17.68 -2.25 3.92
N ARG A 273 16.79 -3.01 3.28
CA ARG A 273 16.86 -4.49 3.28
C ARG A 273 18.19 -5.01 2.75
N MET A 274 18.73 -4.36 1.72
CA MET A 274 20.06 -4.70 1.20
C MET A 274 21.15 -4.44 2.23
N PHE A 275 21.16 -3.28 2.90
CA PHE A 275 22.14 -3.00 3.95
C PHE A 275 22.05 -4.01 5.10
N ILE A 276 20.84 -4.36 5.53
CA ILE A 276 20.62 -5.39 6.57
C ILE A 276 21.24 -6.72 6.17
N SER A 277 20.99 -7.16 4.93
CA SER A 277 21.54 -8.42 4.44
C SER A 277 23.05 -8.41 4.30
N VAL A 278 23.63 -7.32 3.76
CA VAL A 278 25.07 -7.22 3.50
C VAL A 278 25.86 -7.12 4.81
N LEU A 279 25.30 -6.44 5.81
CA LEU A 279 25.90 -6.29 7.14
C LEU A 279 25.61 -7.47 8.07
N GLN A 280 24.81 -8.45 7.64
CA GLN A 280 24.42 -9.63 8.42
C GLN A 280 23.96 -9.28 9.85
N LEU A 281 23.07 -8.28 9.96
CA LEU A 281 22.69 -7.73 11.26
C LEU A 281 21.86 -8.71 12.09
N ASP A 282 22.28 -8.91 13.33
CA ASP A 282 21.51 -9.64 14.33
C ASP A 282 20.55 -8.70 15.07
N TYR A 283 19.27 -8.76 14.72
CA TYR A 283 18.21 -7.98 15.37
C TYR A 283 17.62 -8.62 16.62
N THR A 284 18.11 -9.79 17.05
CA THR A 284 17.58 -10.52 18.22
C THR A 284 17.47 -9.64 19.46
N PRO A 285 18.48 -8.81 19.83
CA PRO A 285 18.38 -7.95 21.01
C PRO A 285 17.35 -6.80 20.89
N ALA A 286 16.88 -6.50 19.68
CA ALA A 286 16.00 -5.38 19.40
C ALA A 286 14.51 -5.79 19.27
N VAL A 287 14.18 -7.08 19.18
CA VAL A 287 12.81 -7.58 18.92
C VAL A 287 11.76 -6.94 19.82
N GLN A 288 11.94 -6.98 21.14
CA GLN A 288 10.95 -6.43 22.08
C GLN A 288 10.79 -4.91 21.95
N ARG A 289 11.88 -4.21 21.63
CA ARG A 289 11.86 -2.76 21.40
C ARG A 289 11.11 -2.42 20.12
N ILE A 290 11.35 -3.17 19.04
CA ILE A 290 10.66 -3.01 17.76
C ILE A 290 9.14 -3.11 17.96
N VAL A 291 8.68 -4.18 18.62
CA VAL A 291 7.25 -4.39 18.92
C VAL A 291 6.68 -3.24 19.76
N SER A 292 7.41 -2.82 20.80
CA SER A 292 6.99 -1.71 21.67
C SER A 292 6.89 -0.38 20.92
N ASP A 293 7.87 -0.07 20.09
CA ASP A 293 7.91 1.15 19.28
C ASP A 293 6.77 1.16 18.25
N ASP A 294 6.50 0.03 17.59
CA ASP A 294 5.44 -0.05 16.57
C ASP A 294 4.03 0.04 17.17
N ARG A 295 3.81 -0.57 18.34
CA ARG A 295 2.56 -0.38 19.11
C ARG A 295 2.38 1.09 19.47
N SER A 296 3.40 1.70 20.06
CA SER A 296 3.37 3.12 20.47
C SER A 296 3.13 4.05 19.28
N LEU A 297 3.73 3.74 18.14
CA LEU A 297 3.57 4.51 16.91
C LEU A 297 2.14 4.40 16.39
N LEU A 298 1.58 3.19 16.30
CA LEU A 298 0.22 2.99 15.82
C LEU A 298 -0.81 3.63 16.75
N ASP A 299 -0.67 3.47 18.06
CA ASP A 299 -1.56 4.07 19.07
C ASP A 299 -1.57 5.61 18.96
N ALA A 300 -0.39 6.20 18.76
CA ALA A 300 -0.26 7.63 18.53
C ALA A 300 -0.96 8.07 17.24
N LEU A 301 -0.83 7.32 16.14
CA LEU A 301 -1.52 7.63 14.89
C LEU A 301 -3.05 7.47 15.01
N MET A 302 -3.51 6.47 15.77
CA MET A 302 -4.94 6.25 16.01
C MET A 302 -5.59 7.35 16.87
N SER A 303 -4.78 8.10 17.62
CA SER A 303 -5.19 9.29 18.38
C SER A 303 -5.34 10.55 17.50
N GLY A 304 -5.10 10.42 16.19
CA GLY A 304 -5.20 11.52 15.23
C GLY A 304 -4.23 12.65 15.53
N GLU A 305 -4.66 13.90 15.31
CA GLU A 305 -3.81 15.09 15.50
C GLU A 305 -3.22 15.21 16.91
N SER A 306 -3.91 14.73 17.94
CA SER A 306 -3.41 14.76 19.32
C SER A 306 -2.19 13.85 19.55
N GLY A 307 -2.06 12.77 18.78
CA GLY A 307 -0.93 11.84 18.87
C GLY A 307 0.23 12.16 17.93
N LYS A 308 0.10 13.17 17.06
CA LYS A 308 1.11 13.53 16.05
C LYS A 308 2.51 13.73 16.62
N GLU A 309 2.65 14.49 17.70
CA GLU A 309 3.97 14.74 18.30
C GLU A 309 4.58 13.46 18.89
N THR A 310 3.75 12.60 19.48
CA THR A 310 4.20 11.30 19.99
C THR A 310 4.62 10.38 18.85
N ALA A 311 3.86 10.31 17.76
CA ALA A 311 4.22 9.51 16.58
C ALA A 311 5.57 9.95 16.00
N LEU A 312 5.80 11.27 15.86
CA LEU A 312 7.06 11.81 15.34
C LEU A 312 8.25 11.52 16.27
N ARG A 313 8.04 11.57 17.59
CA ARG A 313 9.06 11.25 18.60
C ARG A 313 9.43 9.77 18.60
N VAL A 314 8.43 8.89 18.56
CA VAL A 314 8.63 7.43 18.50
C VAL A 314 9.35 7.06 17.21
N TRP A 315 8.91 7.61 16.07
CA TRP A 315 9.58 7.40 14.78
C TRP A 315 11.04 7.81 14.81
N ARG A 316 11.34 8.99 15.34
CA ARG A 316 12.72 9.45 15.51
C ARG A 316 13.53 8.51 16.40
N GLY A 317 12.99 8.12 17.56
CA GLY A 317 13.68 7.21 18.49
C GLY A 317 13.98 5.85 17.87
N LYS A 318 13.04 5.29 17.11
CA LYS A 318 13.22 4.02 16.37
C LYS A 318 14.39 4.11 15.38
N LEU A 319 14.49 5.23 14.65
CA LEU A 319 15.57 5.46 13.68
C LEU A 319 16.92 5.75 14.36
N ASP A 320 16.95 6.51 15.45
CA ASP A 320 18.16 6.73 16.25
C ASP A 320 18.72 5.38 16.78
N ASN A 321 17.83 4.51 17.25
CA ASN A 321 18.20 3.17 17.71
C ASN A 321 18.72 2.28 16.58
N ALA A 322 18.08 2.32 15.42
CA ALA A 322 18.50 1.55 14.25
C ALA A 322 19.86 2.00 13.74
N VAL A 323 20.11 3.32 13.66
CA VAL A 323 21.42 3.87 13.28
C VAL A 323 22.50 3.40 14.27
N ARG A 324 22.28 3.55 15.59
CA ARG A 324 23.25 3.07 16.59
C ARG A 324 23.56 1.57 16.46
N HIS A 325 22.53 0.77 16.18
CA HIS A 325 22.69 -0.67 15.99
C HIS A 325 23.50 -1.02 14.74
N MET A 326 23.15 -0.43 13.59
CA MET A 326 23.84 -0.68 12.31
C MET A 326 25.29 -0.21 12.34
N VAL A 327 25.56 0.87 13.06
CA VAL A 327 26.90 1.41 13.27
C VAL A 327 27.77 0.46 14.07
N TYR A 328 27.24 -0.14 15.14
CA TYR A 328 28.00 -1.05 15.97
C TYR A 328 28.53 -2.24 15.17
N VAL A 329 27.80 -2.66 14.14
CA VAL A 329 28.13 -3.79 13.28
C VAL A 329 28.87 -3.36 11.99
N SER A 330 28.85 -2.07 11.64
CA SER A 330 29.52 -1.57 10.43
C SER A 330 31.04 -1.59 10.60
N PRO A 331 31.80 -2.08 9.60
CA PRO A 331 33.27 -2.09 9.64
C PRO A 331 33.89 -0.69 9.48
N THR A 332 33.07 0.35 9.24
CA THR A 332 33.53 1.72 8.99
C THR A 332 33.13 2.66 10.13
N ARG A 333 33.98 3.67 10.41
CA ARG A 333 33.77 4.62 11.50
C ARG A 333 32.47 5.40 11.30
N PHE A 334 31.61 5.38 12.31
CA PHE A 334 30.41 6.21 12.37
C PHE A 334 30.72 7.62 12.84
N ASP A 335 30.06 8.58 12.19
CA ASP A 335 30.10 9.98 12.53
C ASP A 335 28.79 10.37 13.22
N LEU A 336 28.77 10.27 14.55
CA LEU A 336 27.61 10.64 15.38
C LEU A 336 27.30 12.14 15.24
N GLU A 337 28.33 12.98 15.08
CA GLU A 337 28.14 14.41 14.90
C GLU A 337 27.44 14.70 13.58
N LEU A 338 27.80 14.00 12.50
CA LEU A 338 27.11 14.12 11.21
C LEU A 338 25.63 13.72 11.32
N TRP A 339 25.31 12.62 12.02
CA TRP A 339 23.91 12.23 12.26
C TRP A 339 23.16 13.35 13.00
N GLU A 340 23.69 13.81 14.13
CA GLU A 340 23.07 14.87 14.93
C GLU A 340 22.93 16.20 14.17
N GLN A 341 23.88 16.54 13.30
CA GLN A 341 23.80 17.72 12.44
C GLN A 341 22.64 17.62 11.43
N LEU A 342 22.45 16.44 10.82
CA LEU A 342 21.42 16.22 9.80
C LEU A 342 20.01 16.12 10.39
N VAL A 343 19.86 15.47 11.55
CA VAL A 343 18.55 15.23 12.15
C VAL A 343 18.20 16.20 13.29
N GLY A 344 19.13 17.07 13.66
CA GLY A 344 19.06 17.96 14.84
C GLY A 344 19.37 17.21 16.14
N LYS A 345 19.70 17.92 17.21
CA LYS A 345 19.93 17.29 18.52
C LYS A 345 18.61 16.90 19.18
N VAL A 346 18.58 15.74 19.84
CA VAL A 346 17.51 15.40 20.79
C VAL A 346 17.67 16.35 21.97
N LYS A 347 16.67 17.18 22.23
CA LYS A 347 16.66 18.07 23.40
C LYS A 347 16.29 17.31 24.66
#